data_AF-W5LVE1-F1
#
_entry.id   AF-W5LVE1-F1
#
_cell.length_a   1.000
_cell.length_b   1.000
_cell.length_c   1.000
_cell.angle_alpha   90.00
_cell.angle_beta   90.00
_cell.angle_gamma   90.00
#
_symmetry.space_group_name_H-M   'P 1'
#
loop_
_entity.id
_entity.type
_entity.pdbx_description
1 polymer ?
#
loop_
_entity_poly.entity_id
_entity_poly.type
_entity_poly.pdbx_seq_one_letter_code
_entity_poly.pdbx_strand_id
1 'polypeptide(L)' 'MAWECILMGKFTTASDVWAFGVTLWEMLRLCKEQPYASMTDELVIENAGEFFRDQGKQVTATPGQEYLYLSL' A
#
# COMPACT_ATOMS: atom_id res chain seq x y z
N MET A 1 5.59 -0.20 -4.15
CA MET A 1 5.63 -0.04 -5.63
C MET A 1 4.22 0.06 -6.17
N ALA A 2 4.02 0.68 -7.34
CA ALA A 2 2.74 0.65 -8.04
C ALA A 2 2.44 -0.74 -8.62
N TRP A 3 1.18 -1.07 -8.87
CA TRP A 3 0.78 -2.42 -9.29
C TRP A 3 1.37 -2.78 -10.66
N GLU A 4 1.49 -1.82 -11.58
CA GLU A 4 2.07 -2.02 -12.92
C GLU A 4 3.59 -2.26 -12.85
N CYS A 5 4.26 -1.75 -11.82
CA CYS A 5 5.67 -2.06 -11.58
C CYS A 5 5.83 -3.51 -11.09
N ILE A 6 4.94 -3.95 -10.18
CA ILE A 6 5.00 -5.29 -9.58
C ILE A 6 4.65 -6.35 -10.62
N LEU A 7 3.57 -6.16 -11.38
CA LEU A 7 3.05 -7.19 -12.30
C LEU A 7 3.69 -7.16 -13.69
N MET A 8 4.10 -5.96 -14.16
CA MET A 8 4.56 -5.78 -15.54
C MET A 8 5.98 -5.23 -15.65
N GLY A 9 6.64 -4.91 -14.53
CA GLY A 9 7.97 -4.29 -14.53
C GLY A 9 7.98 -2.90 -15.18
N LYS A 10 6.82 -2.22 -15.29
CA LYS A 10 6.70 -0.94 -15.98
C LYS A 10 6.92 0.21 -14.99
N PHE A 11 8.01 0.96 -15.17
CA PHE A 11 8.32 2.13 -14.36
C PHE A 11 8.08 3.41 -15.18
N THR A 12 7.29 4.32 -14.62
CA THR A 12 6.93 5.60 -15.25
C THR A 12 6.84 6.70 -14.20
N THR A 13 6.74 7.95 -14.63
CA THR A 13 6.48 9.06 -13.70
C THR A 13 5.17 8.85 -12.89
N ALA A 14 4.18 8.14 -13.43
CA ALA A 14 2.96 7.81 -12.69
C ALA A 14 3.23 6.82 -11.54
N SER A 15 4.12 5.84 -11.74
CA SER A 15 4.53 4.94 -10.65
C SER A 15 5.38 5.64 -9.60
N ASP A 16 6.13 6.68 -9.99
CA ASP A 16 6.85 7.53 -9.05
C ASP A 16 5.88 8.38 -8.21
N VAL A 17 4.79 8.87 -8.80
CA VAL A 17 3.70 9.55 -8.06
C VAL A 17 3.04 8.61 -7.04
N TRP A 18 2.84 7.33 -7.40
CA TRP A 18 2.37 6.32 -6.45
C TRP A 18 3.35 6.13 -5.29
N ALA A 19 4.64 5.96 -5.59
CA ALA A 19 5.67 5.83 -4.57
C ALA A 19 5.74 7.07 -3.67
N PHE A 20 5.62 8.27 -4.24
CA PHE A 20 5.52 9.51 -3.47
C PHE A 20 4.31 9.52 -2.53
N GLY A 21 3.15 9.00 -2.96
CA GLY A 21 1.98 8.84 -2.10
C GLY A 21 2.24 7.93 -0.89
N VAL A 22 2.97 6.83 -1.10
CA VAL A 22 3.41 5.94 -0.01
C VAL A 22 4.38 6.67 0.92
N THR A 23 5.38 7.40 0.39
CA THR A 23 6.31 8.18 1.21
C THR A 23 5.62 9.29 2.00
N LEU A 24 4.64 9.96 1.40
CA LEU A 24 3.82 10.95 2.10
C LEU A 24 3.02 10.30 3.22
N TRP A 25 2.45 9.11 2.99
CA TRP A 25 1.80 8.33 4.04
C TRP A 25 2.78 7.99 5.16
N GLU A 26 3.99 7.53 4.87
CA GLU A 26 5.02 7.23 5.88
C GLU A 26 5.35 8.48 6.72
N MET A 27 5.52 9.63 6.07
CA MET A 27 5.74 10.91 6.75
C MET A 27 4.57 11.27 7.70
N LEU A 28 3.32 11.10 7.24
CA LEU A 28 2.14 11.36 8.05
C LEU A 28 1.99 10.38 9.23
N ARG A 29 2.50 9.14 9.08
CA ARG A 29 2.56 8.13 10.15
C ARG A 29 3.81 8.25 11.03
N LEU A 30 4.62 9.29 10.84
CA LEU A 30 5.90 9.49 11.53
C LEU A 30 6.83 8.27 11.43
N CYS A 31 6.73 7.53 10.32
CA CYS A 31 7.46 6.31 10.04
C CYS A 31 7.35 5.23 11.14
N LYS A 32 6.24 5.22 11.89
CA LYS A 32 6.03 4.25 12.99
C LYS A 32 5.63 2.85 12.52
N GLU A 33 5.03 2.76 11.34
CA GLU A 33 4.50 1.53 10.77
C GLU A 33 4.92 1.41 9.30
N GLN A 34 5.19 0.18 8.86
CA GLN A 34 5.44 -0.10 7.46
C GLN A 34 4.11 -0.05 6.67
N PRO A 35 4.12 0.43 5.42
CA PRO A 35 2.97 0.27 4.53
C PRO A 35 2.57 -1.21 4.45
N TYR A 36 1.29 -1.50 4.68
CA TYR A 36 0.74 -2.86 4.70
C TYR A 36 1.35 -3.77 5.78
N ALA A 37 1.72 -3.25 6.95
CA ALA A 37 2.35 -4.02 8.05
C ALA A 37 1.57 -5.28 8.51
N SER A 38 0.27 -5.37 8.24
CA SER A 38 -0.56 -6.55 8.56
C SER A 38 -0.62 -7.59 7.44
N MET A 39 0.09 -7.38 6.33
CA MET A 39 0.13 -8.28 5.17
C MET A 39 1.52 -8.88 5.00
N THR A 40 1.60 -10.11 4.49
CA THR A 40 2.87 -10.69 4.02
C THR A 40 3.20 -10.16 2.63
N ASP A 41 4.45 -10.30 2.20
CA ASP A 41 4.89 -9.89 0.86
C ASP A 41 4.05 -10.57 -0.24
N GLU A 42 3.68 -11.84 -0.06
CA GLU A 42 2.80 -12.57 -1.00
C GLU A 42 1.41 -11.93 -1.09
N LEU A 43 0.83 -11.52 0.04
CA LEU A 43 -0.47 -10.84 0.07
C LEU A 43 -0.39 -9.44 -0.55
N VAL A 44 0.74 -8.73 -0.42
CA VAL A 44 0.95 -7.44 -1.08
C VAL A 44 1.01 -7.61 -2.60
N ILE A 45 1.66 -8.68 -3.08
CA ILE A 45 1.67 -9.03 -4.51
C ILE A 45 0.27 -9.40 -5.00
N GLU A 46 -0.49 -10.20 -4.24
CA GLU A 46 -1.87 -10.55 -4.58
C GLU A 46 -2.75 -9.29 -4.68
N ASN A 47 -2.59 -8.36 -3.73
CA ASN A 47 -3.32 -7.10 -3.73
C ASN A 47 -3.00 -6.23 -4.97
N ALA A 48 -1.76 -6.25 -5.46
CA ALA A 48 -1.44 -5.62 -6.76
C ALA A 48 -2.25 -6.24 -7.91
N GLY A 49 -2.48 -7.56 -7.86
CA GLY A 49 -3.40 -8.26 -8.76
C GLY A 49 -4.86 -7.80 -8.65
N GLU A 50 -5.32 -7.48 -7.45
CA GLU A 50 -6.67 -6.91 -7.24
C GLU A 50 -6.79 -5.49 -7.80
N PHE A 51 -5.75 -4.65 -7.68
CA PHE A 51 -5.71 -3.34 -8.35
C PHE A 51 -5.79 -3.47 -9.87
N PHE A 52 -5.16 -4.48 -10.46
CA PHE A 52 -5.27 -4.75 -11.90
C PHE A 52 -6.67 -5.23 -12.30
N ARG A 53 -7.33 -6.03 -11.45
CA ARG A 53 -8.69 -6.54 -11.70
C ARG A 53 -9.78 -5.50 -11.53
N ASP A 54 -9.56 -4.47 -10.71
CA ASP A 54 -10.47 -3.37 -10.42
C ASP A 54 -11.90 -3.82 -10.00
N GLN A 55 -11.96 -4.79 -9.09
CA GLN A 55 -13.23 -5.36 -8.59
C GLN A 55 -13.66 -4.80 -7.21
N GLY A 56 -12.96 -3.78 -6.70
CA GLY A 56 -13.21 -3.22 -5.37
C GLY A 56 -12.72 -4.09 -4.20
N LYS A 57 -11.92 -5.13 -4.47
CA LYS A 57 -11.32 -6.01 -3.46
C LYS A 57 -9.94 -5.55 -2.99
N GLN A 58 -9.41 -4.51 -3.61
CA GLN A 58 -8.11 -3.95 -3.27
C GLN A 58 -8.09 -3.39 -1.84
N VAL A 59 -7.02 -3.70 -1.12
CA VAL A 59 -6.74 -3.15 0.21
C VAL A 59 -5.80 -1.97 0.04
N THR A 60 -6.16 -0.83 0.62
CA THR A 60 -5.27 0.33 0.71
C THR A 60 -4.56 0.34 2.06
N ALA A 61 -3.40 0.98 2.15
CA ALA A 61 -2.73 1.24 3.41
C ALA A 61 -3.59 2.25 4.22
N THR A 62 -4.64 1.75 4.88
CA THR A 62 -5.59 2.60 5.61
C THR A 62 -4.97 3.14 6.90
N PRO A 63 -5.25 4.41 7.25
CA PRO A 63 -5.00 4.93 8.59
C PRO A 63 -6.14 4.45 9.50
N GLY A 64 -6.05 3.24 10.06
CA GLY A 64 -7.20 2.67 10.78
C GLY A 64 -6.94 1.57 11.81
N GLN A 65 -5.72 1.04 11.96
CA GLN A 65 -5.47 -0.01 12.96
C GLN A 65 -5.02 0.50 14.34
N GLU A 66 -4.82 1.81 14.51
CA GLU A 66 -4.44 2.40 15.82
C GLU A 66 -5.60 2.52 16.84
N TYR A 67 -6.87 2.42 16.42
CA TYR A 67 -8.00 2.55 17.34
C TYR A 67 -8.23 1.34 18.25
N LEU A 68 -7.53 0.22 18.03
CA LEU A 68 -7.61 -0.96 18.90
C LEU A 68 -6.61 -0.92 20.08
N TYR A 69 -5.63 -0.01 20.07
CA TYR A 69 -4.64 0.14 21.15
C TYR A 69 -4.99 1.26 22.15
N LEU A 70 -5.95 2.14 21.82
CA LEU A 70 -6.40 3.23 22.68
C LEU A 70 -7.63 2.90 23.54
N SER A 71 -8.10 1.64 23.50
CA SER A 71 -9.21 1.13 24.34
C SER A 71 -8.75 0.17 25.44
N LEU A 72 -7.47 0.22 25.84
CA LEU A 72 -6.92 -0.48 27.00
C LEU A 72 -6.35 0.52 28.02
#